data_AF-A0A7R9QYE7-F1
#
_entry.id   AF-A0A7R9QYE7-F1
#
_cell.length_a   1.000
_cell.length_b   1.000
_cell.length_c   1.000
_cell.angle_alpha   90.00
_cell.angle_beta   90.00
_cell.angle_gamma   90.00
#
_symmetry.space_group_name_H-M   'P 1'
#
loop_
_entity.id
_entity.type
_entity.pdbx_description
1 polymer ?
#
loop_
_entity_poly.entity_id
_entity_poly.type
_entity_poly.pdbx_seq_one_letter_code
_entity_poly.pdbx_strand_id
1 'polypeptide(L)'
;RLDYDDQNKRKAEKRMELIWQGSDDLGSASDMFTHAMEMGYGPPRGLNWEISGNGFNQGNDEPFIDDPESEDYNVDRLVDNFISYAKEYSNYYATNNILFPMGTDFYYQSAEPWYINMDKLIKYVNERKAKGSNINAFYSTPTCYMHGIHLSNHTFTTKKDDFFPYANRPHAYWTGYFTSRPALKRYEKVGNNFLQTCKQLDVLSLGNGKNEALVTPLREWMGVLQHHDAVSGTEKQHVADNYALKLSKSIEKCKTVVNQSLNSLISKSDPKLNQLFCNALNVSACAVTEGTDNLAVTIYNPFGHNVNSVIRLPVTSKAYKVLDPKGTAVKSEIVPIPTSVLNLKERVSKAKDELVFNASIPALGFATYLLKANGPQNGVNEAKVTKITEAFGIKSKSMNILFDKTGALNAIQLKDGKVVDFKQNFEYYKAHDDHSGADHQASGAYVFRSDGDTPEIYKNGLQSEIVETSNGREIHQTVNEYISQVIRISENSDVIELDFTVGPIPVDDKIGKEIISRWETNLTTNGLFYTDANGRQLLERKRDFRPTWKLTVNEEIAGNYYPVNSRIAIKDVKQDIQMT
;
A
#
# COMPACT_ATOMS: atom_id res chain seq x y z
N ARG A 1 11.41 8.52 11.20
CA ARG A 1 11.67 9.76 10.43
C ARG A 1 10.49 10.69 10.69
N LEU A 2 10.74 11.98 10.95
CA LEU A 2 9.70 12.99 11.24
C LEU A 2 9.81 14.11 10.21
N ASP A 3 8.70 14.81 9.98
CA ASP A 3 8.72 16.07 9.25
C ASP A 3 9.74 17.05 9.87
N TYR A 4 10.48 17.78 9.04
CA TYR A 4 11.55 18.65 9.50
C TYR A 4 11.06 19.80 10.40
N ASP A 5 9.87 20.36 10.16
CA ASP A 5 9.27 21.40 11.02
C ASP A 5 8.73 20.80 12.33
N ASP A 6 8.14 19.59 12.29
CA ASP A 6 7.77 18.86 13.52
C ASP A 6 9.02 18.59 14.38
N GLN A 7 10.09 18.12 13.75
CA GLN A 7 11.33 17.82 14.45
C GLN A 7 11.94 19.07 15.08
N ASN A 8 12.02 20.19 14.35
CA ASN A 8 12.54 21.46 14.86
C ASN A 8 11.73 21.97 16.06
N LYS A 9 10.39 21.91 15.97
CA LYS A 9 9.52 22.29 17.09
C LYS A 9 9.75 21.41 18.31
N ARG A 10 9.85 20.10 18.12
CA ARG A 10 10.09 19.14 19.22
C ARG A 10 11.42 19.36 19.91
N LYS A 11 12.49 19.65 19.17
CA LYS A 11 13.79 20.00 19.74
C LYS A 11 13.69 21.24 20.61
N ALA A 12 13.06 22.30 20.09
CA ALA A 12 12.89 23.56 20.81
C ALA A 12 12.06 23.42 22.10
N GLU A 13 11.11 22.47 22.14
CA GLU A 13 10.18 22.28 23.26
C GLU A 13 10.56 21.10 24.18
N LYS A 14 11.68 20.40 23.93
CA LYS A 14 12.07 19.16 24.62
C LYS A 14 11.02 18.04 24.52
N ARG A 15 10.41 17.87 23.34
CA ARG A 15 9.30 16.93 23.04
C ARG A 15 9.68 15.85 22.02
N MET A 16 10.96 15.50 21.96
CA MET A 16 11.45 14.36 21.17
C MET A 16 11.11 13.02 21.84
N GLU A 17 10.77 13.02 23.13
CA GLU A 17 10.21 11.90 23.89
C GLU A 17 8.73 12.15 24.20
N LEU A 18 7.86 11.19 23.89
CA LEU A 18 6.41 11.34 24.03
C LEU A 18 5.70 10.01 24.28
N ILE A 19 4.45 10.08 24.73
CA ILE A 19 3.51 8.96 24.70
C ILE A 19 2.63 9.08 23.45
N TRP A 20 2.74 8.12 22.54
CA TRP A 20 1.91 8.03 21.35
C TRP A 20 0.69 7.18 21.67
N GLN A 21 -0.49 7.77 21.58
CA GLN A 21 -1.77 7.12 21.85
C GLN A 21 -2.30 6.56 20.53
N GLY A 22 -2.01 5.30 20.26
CA GLY A 22 -2.17 4.72 18.92
C GLY A 22 -3.59 4.34 18.51
N SER A 23 -4.56 4.42 19.42
CA SER A 23 -5.95 4.04 19.14
C SER A 23 -6.94 4.83 20.01
N ASP A 24 -7.90 5.48 19.35
CA ASP A 24 -8.98 6.16 20.06
C ASP A 24 -9.89 5.17 20.81
N ASP A 25 -10.07 3.96 20.28
CA ASP A 25 -10.95 2.93 20.86
C ASP A 25 -10.33 2.25 22.10
N LEU A 26 -9.01 2.01 22.07
CA LEU A 26 -8.30 1.34 23.18
C LEU A 26 -7.85 2.32 24.28
N GLY A 27 -7.86 3.62 24.00
CA GLY A 27 -7.40 4.65 24.94
C GLY A 27 -5.98 4.36 25.44
N SER A 28 -5.76 4.53 26.74
CA SER A 28 -4.43 4.38 27.34
C SER A 28 -3.85 2.96 27.28
N ALA A 29 -4.65 1.94 26.96
CA ALA A 29 -4.12 0.59 26.72
C ALA A 29 -3.28 0.52 25.42
N SER A 30 -3.39 1.53 24.55
CA SER A 30 -2.60 1.69 23.33
C SER A 30 -1.50 2.73 23.44
N ASP A 31 -1.24 3.26 24.64
CA ASP A 31 -0.18 4.24 24.87
C ASP A 31 1.19 3.57 24.69
N MET A 32 2.01 4.15 23.82
CA MET A 32 3.35 3.67 23.51
C MET A 32 4.36 4.80 23.68
N PHE A 33 5.35 4.60 24.54
CA PHE A 33 6.48 5.52 24.58
C PHE A 33 7.19 5.55 23.23
N THR A 34 7.44 6.76 22.74
CA THR A 34 8.04 7.02 21.43
C THR A 34 9.21 7.99 21.61
N HIS A 35 10.36 7.59 21.08
CA HIS A 35 11.56 8.40 21.02
C HIS A 35 11.85 8.75 19.56
N ALA A 36 11.90 10.04 19.24
CA ALA A 36 12.36 10.54 17.97
C ALA A 36 13.87 10.81 18.05
N MET A 37 14.63 10.28 17.09
CA MET A 37 16.08 10.50 17.03
C MET A 37 16.42 11.91 16.50
N GLU A 38 17.53 12.47 16.96
CA GLU A 38 17.96 13.84 16.62
C GLU A 38 18.64 13.95 15.25
N MET A 39 19.69 13.17 14.99
CA MET A 39 20.48 13.23 13.76
C MET A 39 20.28 12.00 12.88
N GLY A 40 19.02 11.60 12.68
CA GLY A 40 18.69 10.36 11.98
C GLY A 40 19.10 9.14 12.79
N TYR A 41 19.61 8.10 12.13
CA TYR A 41 19.94 6.80 12.75
C TYR A 41 21.44 6.47 12.69
N GLY A 42 22.28 7.48 12.46
CA GLY A 42 23.75 7.38 12.36
C GLY A 42 24.48 7.87 13.61
N PRO A 43 25.77 7.54 13.77
CA PRO A 43 26.60 8.11 14.83
C PRO A 43 26.73 9.63 14.69
N PRO A 44 27.09 10.36 15.76
CA PRO A 44 27.50 11.75 15.64
C PRO A 44 28.65 11.90 14.64
N ARG A 45 28.70 13.06 13.97
CA ARG A 45 29.74 13.35 13.00
C ARG A 45 31.12 13.31 13.66
N GLY A 46 32.09 12.65 13.00
CA GLY A 46 33.44 12.49 13.53
C GLY A 46 33.63 11.28 14.45
N LEU A 47 32.61 10.42 14.60
CA LEU A 47 32.63 9.20 15.43
C LEU A 47 32.19 7.95 14.64
N ASN A 48 32.50 7.91 13.35
CA ASN A 48 32.19 6.79 12.46
C ASN A 48 33.45 5.97 12.11
N TRP A 49 33.58 4.80 12.73
CA TRP A 49 34.77 3.95 12.61
C TRP A 49 34.56 2.72 11.71
N GLU A 50 33.64 2.79 10.74
CA GLU A 50 33.53 1.74 9.72
C GLU A 50 34.78 1.70 8.83
N ILE A 51 35.29 0.49 8.52
CA ILE A 51 36.54 0.30 7.76
C ILE A 51 36.39 0.73 6.30
N SER A 52 35.21 0.54 5.72
CA SER A 52 34.94 0.89 4.33
C SER A 52 33.65 1.69 4.25
N GLY A 53 33.79 2.96 3.89
CA GLY A 53 32.64 3.76 3.50
C GLY A 53 31.92 3.12 2.31
N ASN A 54 30.62 2.88 2.45
CA ASN A 54 29.77 2.72 1.27
C ASN A 54 29.65 4.13 0.64
N GLY A 55 29.58 4.26 -0.69
CA GLY A 55 29.73 5.55 -1.41
C GLY A 55 28.79 6.72 -1.02
N PHE A 56 27.95 6.58 0.01
CA PHE A 56 27.11 7.61 0.62
C PHE A 56 27.57 8.04 2.03
N ASN A 57 28.37 7.24 2.73
CA ASN A 57 28.98 7.57 4.01
C ASN A 57 30.45 7.17 3.98
N GLN A 58 31.36 8.13 4.02
CA GLN A 58 32.79 7.88 4.21
C GLN A 58 33.02 7.46 5.67
N GLY A 59 32.73 6.21 6.01
CA GLY A 59 33.28 5.60 7.21
C GLY A 59 34.79 5.53 7.06
N ASN A 60 35.48 6.32 7.90
CA ASN A 60 36.92 6.31 8.20
C ASN A 60 37.26 7.52 9.10
N ASP A 61 36.38 7.89 10.05
CA ASP A 61 36.73 8.97 10.98
C ASP A 61 37.96 8.55 11.81
N GLU A 62 38.75 9.54 12.21
CA GLU A 62 40.02 9.30 12.90
C GLU A 62 39.82 8.41 14.15
N PRO A 63 40.56 7.31 14.28
CA PRO A 63 40.50 6.49 15.49
C PRO A 63 41.12 7.25 16.66
N PHE A 64 40.81 6.82 17.87
CA PHE A 64 41.48 7.27 19.08
C PHE A 64 42.97 6.87 19.07
N ILE A 65 43.83 7.88 19.00
CA ILE A 65 45.28 7.78 19.20
C ILE A 65 45.56 8.33 20.59
N ASP A 66 45.76 7.41 21.53
CA ASP A 66 45.85 7.69 22.97
C ASP A 66 47.25 7.49 23.55
N ASP A 67 48.25 7.33 22.69
CA ASP A 67 49.66 7.44 23.04
C ASP A 67 50.05 8.93 23.21
N PRO A 68 50.36 9.40 24.43
CA PRO A 68 50.69 10.81 24.67
C PRO A 68 51.96 11.29 23.96
N GLU A 69 52.82 10.39 23.48
CA GLU A 69 54.04 10.72 22.74
C GLU A 69 53.80 10.80 21.22
N SER A 70 52.64 10.37 20.73
CA SER A 70 52.28 10.46 19.32
C SER A 70 51.96 11.90 18.92
N GLU A 71 52.55 12.37 17.80
CA GLU A 71 52.19 13.67 17.20
C GLU A 71 50.72 13.73 16.78
N ASP A 72 50.08 12.57 16.58
CA ASP A 72 48.67 12.43 16.19
C ASP A 72 47.72 12.25 17.39
N TYR A 73 48.19 12.44 18.63
CA TYR A 73 47.35 12.32 19.84
C TYR A 73 46.08 13.17 19.73
N ASN A 74 44.92 12.54 19.87
CA ASN A 74 43.63 13.19 19.59
C ASN A 74 42.53 12.97 20.63
N VAL A 75 42.84 12.32 21.76
CA VAL A 75 41.87 11.96 22.80
C VAL A 75 41.07 13.18 23.27
N ASP A 76 41.75 14.27 23.64
CA ASP A 76 41.08 15.45 24.20
C ASP A 76 40.08 16.06 23.21
N ARG A 77 40.45 16.17 21.93
CA ARG A 77 39.58 16.70 20.87
C ARG A 77 38.34 15.83 20.65
N LEU A 78 38.51 14.50 20.54
CA LEU A 78 37.40 13.58 20.31
C LEU A 78 36.45 13.53 21.51
N VAL A 79 36.99 13.54 22.74
CA VAL A 79 36.20 13.56 23.97
C VAL A 79 35.43 14.88 24.12
N ASP A 80 36.07 16.02 23.87
CA ASP A 80 35.42 17.32 23.95
C ASP A 80 34.31 17.46 22.88
N ASN A 81 34.51 16.89 21.68
CA ASN A 81 33.49 16.80 20.64
C ASN A 81 32.27 15.97 21.10
N PHE A 82 32.48 14.76 21.64
CA PHE A 82 31.39 13.94 22.16
C PHE A 82 30.63 14.61 23.30
N ILE A 83 31.35 15.24 24.24
CA ILE A 83 30.76 16.00 25.35
C ILE A 83 29.91 17.17 24.81
N SER A 84 30.33 17.82 23.73
CA SER A 84 29.55 18.86 23.07
C SER A 84 28.23 18.32 22.52
N TYR A 85 28.25 17.19 21.78
CA TYR A 85 27.03 16.55 21.29
C TYR A 85 26.10 16.11 22.41
N ALA A 86 26.62 15.51 23.48
CA ALA A 86 25.82 15.10 24.64
C ALA A 86 25.14 16.28 25.33
N LYS A 87 25.85 17.42 25.49
CA LYS A 87 25.25 18.65 26.00
C LYS A 87 24.20 19.21 25.05
N GLU A 88 24.48 19.25 23.76
CA GLU A 88 23.55 19.72 22.75
C GLU A 88 22.26 18.88 22.77
N TYR A 89 22.38 17.56 22.69
CA TYR A 89 21.24 16.66 22.62
C TYR A 89 20.42 16.68 23.91
N SER A 90 21.06 16.89 25.07
CA SER A 90 20.33 17.08 26.34
C SER A 90 19.38 18.29 26.35
N ASN A 91 19.54 19.22 25.41
CA ASN A 91 18.61 20.33 25.22
C ASN A 91 17.37 19.96 24.40
N TYR A 92 17.32 18.78 23.77
CA TYR A 92 16.22 18.34 22.91
C TYR A 92 15.32 17.27 23.56
N TYR A 93 15.81 16.60 24.60
CA TYR A 93 15.12 15.53 25.32
C TYR A 93 14.68 15.97 26.71
N ALA A 94 13.68 15.29 27.26
CA ALA A 94 13.05 15.65 28.54
C ALA A 94 13.80 15.05 29.74
N THR A 95 14.58 13.99 29.51
CA THR A 95 15.36 13.30 30.55
C THR A 95 16.87 13.50 30.37
N ASN A 96 17.64 13.10 31.39
CA ASN A 96 19.11 13.11 31.36
C ASN A 96 19.72 11.82 30.76
N ASN A 97 18.90 10.95 30.16
CA ASN A 97 19.38 9.78 29.44
C ASN A 97 19.32 10.10 27.94
N ILE A 98 20.47 10.06 27.26
CA ILE A 98 20.57 10.40 25.84
C ILE A 98 21.02 9.18 25.07
N LEU A 99 20.26 8.83 24.03
CA LEU A 99 20.57 7.71 23.14
C LEU A 99 21.46 8.19 21.99
N PHE A 100 22.59 7.52 21.79
CA PHE A 100 23.48 7.73 20.65
C PHE A 100 23.49 6.47 19.78
N PRO A 101 22.89 6.49 18.57
CA PRO A 101 22.95 5.36 17.66
C PRO A 101 24.36 5.24 17.07
N MET A 102 25.17 4.32 17.59
CA MET A 102 26.51 4.04 17.07
C MET A 102 26.40 2.99 15.97
N GLY A 103 26.07 3.40 14.74
CA GLY A 103 25.88 2.51 13.59
C GLY A 103 25.01 3.16 12.51
N THR A 104 24.95 2.58 11.31
CA THR A 104 24.00 2.97 10.25
C THR A 104 23.87 1.82 9.23
N ASP A 105 23.33 2.10 8.04
CA ASP A 105 23.14 1.13 6.96
C ASP A 105 24.39 0.26 6.70
N PHE A 106 24.25 -1.03 6.99
CA PHE A 106 25.27 -2.08 6.78
C PHE A 106 26.63 -1.82 7.46
N TYR A 107 26.63 -1.12 8.59
CA TYR A 107 27.81 -0.98 9.45
C TYR A 107 28.07 -2.24 10.27
N TYR A 108 29.22 -2.26 10.94
CA TYR A 108 29.76 -3.40 11.68
C TYR A 108 30.09 -4.60 10.78
N GLN A 109 30.48 -4.37 9.52
CA GLN A 109 31.06 -5.43 8.68
C GLN A 109 32.36 -5.93 9.28
N SER A 110 33.15 -5.00 9.86
CA SER A 110 34.16 -5.30 10.85
C SER A 110 33.84 -4.57 12.14
N ALA A 111 33.48 -5.32 13.16
CA ALA A 111 33.02 -4.75 14.43
C ALA A 111 34.16 -4.28 15.34
N GLU A 112 35.36 -4.82 15.19
CA GLU A 112 36.49 -4.56 16.09
C GLU A 112 36.92 -3.08 16.15
N PRO A 113 37.06 -2.33 15.02
CA PRO A 113 37.40 -0.91 15.08
C PRO A 113 36.34 -0.08 15.81
N TRP A 114 35.06 -0.42 15.68
CA TRP A 114 33.99 0.22 16.42
C TRP A 114 34.17 0.02 17.93
N TYR A 115 34.33 -1.23 18.37
CA TYR A 115 34.44 -1.56 19.79
C TYR A 115 35.71 -0.98 20.43
N ILE A 116 36.87 -1.02 19.76
CA ILE A 116 38.11 -0.42 20.29
C ILE A 116 37.94 1.09 20.53
N ASN A 117 37.35 1.80 19.57
CA ASN A 117 37.17 3.24 19.68
C ASN A 117 36.06 3.64 20.66
N MET A 118 34.97 2.88 20.74
CA MET A 118 33.94 3.06 21.78
C MET A 118 34.48 2.75 23.19
N ASP A 119 35.30 1.71 23.30
CA ASP A 119 36.30 1.43 24.35
C ASP A 119 36.90 2.70 24.97
N LYS A 120 37.72 3.32 24.14
CA LYS A 120 38.49 4.53 24.46
C LYS A 120 37.58 5.73 24.71
N LEU A 121 36.53 5.92 23.91
CA LEU A 121 35.55 6.99 24.10
C LEU A 121 34.91 6.91 25.48
N ILE A 122 34.38 5.75 25.86
CA ILE A 122 33.72 5.52 27.16
C ILE A 122 34.71 5.78 28.30
N LYS A 123 35.91 5.22 28.21
CA LYS A 123 36.97 5.42 29.20
C LYS A 123 37.27 6.91 29.40
N TYR A 124 37.69 7.59 28.34
CA TYR A 124 38.19 8.96 28.46
C TYR A 124 37.08 9.99 28.74
N VAL A 125 35.85 9.79 28.25
CA VAL A 125 34.70 10.62 28.64
C VAL A 125 34.41 10.48 30.14
N ASN A 126 34.43 9.26 30.68
CA ASN A 126 34.15 9.03 32.10
C ASN A 126 35.28 9.54 33.01
N GLU A 127 36.53 9.53 32.55
CA GLU A 127 37.67 10.13 33.27
C GLU A 127 37.54 11.67 33.39
N ARG A 128 36.87 12.34 32.42
CA ARG A 128 36.59 13.78 32.50
C ARG A 128 35.70 14.17 33.68
N LYS A 129 35.07 13.21 34.39
CA LYS A 129 34.38 13.47 35.66
C LYS A 129 35.31 14.08 36.71
N ALA A 130 36.57 13.64 36.77
CA ALA A 130 37.57 14.22 37.66
C ALA A 130 37.90 15.69 37.33
N LYS A 131 37.61 16.12 36.09
CA LYS A 131 37.75 17.51 35.61
C LYS A 131 36.41 18.28 35.63
N GLY A 132 35.38 17.77 36.31
CA GLY A 132 34.09 18.44 36.49
C GLY A 132 33.04 18.17 35.41
N SER A 133 33.25 17.20 34.50
CA SER A 133 32.19 16.75 33.58
C SER A 133 31.11 15.96 34.33
N ASN A 134 29.84 16.27 34.07
CA ASN A 134 28.70 15.51 34.63
C ASN A 134 28.19 14.41 33.68
N ILE A 135 28.98 14.05 32.66
CA ILE A 135 28.59 13.09 31.64
C ILE A 135 29.09 11.69 32.00
N ASN A 136 28.21 10.70 31.80
CA ASN A 136 28.54 9.28 31.94
C ASN A 136 28.20 8.56 30.63
N ALA A 137 29.22 8.03 29.97
CA ALA A 137 29.06 7.23 28.75
C ALA A 137 29.21 5.73 29.07
N PHE A 138 28.42 4.88 28.42
CA PHE A 138 28.46 3.42 28.58
C PHE A 138 27.74 2.75 27.42
N TYR A 139 28.06 1.48 27.15
CA TYR A 139 27.29 0.66 26.21
C TYR A 139 25.87 0.46 26.72
N SER A 140 24.90 0.56 25.81
CA SER A 140 23.49 0.38 26.14
C SER A 140 22.75 -0.35 25.03
N THR A 141 21.51 -0.68 25.30
CA THR A 141 20.54 -1.20 24.34
C THR A 141 19.27 -0.34 24.40
N PRO A 142 18.40 -0.36 23.38
CA PRO A 142 17.12 0.35 23.45
C PRO A 142 16.30 -0.02 24.70
N THR A 143 16.34 -1.27 25.14
CA THR A 143 15.66 -1.74 26.36
C THR A 143 16.28 -1.13 27.63
N CYS A 144 17.61 -1.09 27.74
CA CYS A 144 18.28 -0.46 28.88
C CYS A 144 18.04 1.06 28.91
N TYR A 145 18.07 1.72 27.76
CA TYR A 145 17.72 3.13 27.62
C TYR A 145 16.27 3.36 28.08
N MET A 146 15.31 2.59 27.59
CA MET A 146 13.90 2.70 27.98
C MET A 146 13.69 2.47 29.48
N HIS A 147 14.43 1.54 30.08
CA HIS A 147 14.43 1.37 31.54
C HIS A 147 14.94 2.62 32.28
N GLY A 148 16.03 3.23 31.81
CA GLY A 148 16.54 4.50 32.34
C GLY A 148 15.53 5.65 32.21
N ILE A 149 14.82 5.72 31.08
CA ILE A 149 13.71 6.66 30.87
C ILE A 149 12.59 6.40 31.89
N HIS A 150 12.18 5.15 32.07
CA HIS A 150 11.13 4.80 33.04
C HIS A 150 11.52 5.19 34.48
N LEU A 151 12.76 4.91 34.89
CA LEU A 151 13.27 5.26 36.22
C LEU A 151 13.39 6.77 36.46
N SER A 152 13.45 7.58 35.40
CA SER A 152 13.44 9.04 35.54
C SER A 152 12.12 9.58 36.11
N ASN A 153 11.06 8.77 36.08
CA ASN A 153 9.71 9.12 36.54
C ASN A 153 9.20 10.46 35.95
N HIS A 154 9.58 10.74 34.70
CA HIS A 154 9.18 11.95 33.99
C HIS A 154 7.78 11.81 33.41
N THR A 155 7.00 12.89 33.40
CA THR A 155 5.69 12.94 32.73
C THR A 155 5.88 13.48 31.31
N PHE A 156 5.64 12.64 30.31
CA PHE A 156 5.83 12.99 28.90
C PHE A 156 4.58 13.60 28.27
N THR A 157 4.78 14.42 27.24
CA THR A 157 3.67 14.90 26.40
C THR A 157 3.06 13.78 25.57
N THR A 158 1.82 13.96 25.13
CA THR A 158 1.08 12.97 24.34
C THR A 158 0.90 13.39 22.89
N LYS A 159 0.81 12.43 21.98
CA LYS A 159 0.38 12.60 20.57
C LYS A 159 -0.66 11.54 20.23
N LYS A 160 -1.69 11.85 19.43
CA LYS A 160 -2.79 10.93 19.10
C LYS A 160 -2.87 10.53 17.62
N ASP A 161 -2.53 11.45 16.73
CA ASP A 161 -2.51 11.25 15.29
C ASP A 161 -1.25 10.47 14.86
N ASP A 162 -0.92 10.48 13.56
CA ASP A 162 0.28 9.84 13.04
C ASP A 162 1.38 10.85 12.67
N PHE A 163 2.42 10.36 12.00
CA PHE A 163 3.57 11.17 11.58
C PHE A 163 3.61 11.37 10.05
N PHE A 164 2.44 11.39 9.40
CA PHE A 164 2.32 11.60 7.97
C PHE A 164 1.80 13.00 7.58
N PRO A 165 2.13 13.47 6.36
CA PRO A 165 3.21 12.98 5.51
C PRO A 165 4.59 13.39 6.05
N TYR A 166 5.64 12.66 5.63
CA TYR A 166 7.03 12.99 5.96
C TYR A 166 7.64 13.91 4.90
N ALA A 167 8.28 14.99 5.32
CA ALA A 167 9.23 15.74 4.50
C ALA A 167 10.55 15.93 5.24
N ASN A 168 11.68 15.75 4.55
CA ASN A 168 13.01 15.95 5.16
C ASN A 168 13.58 17.35 4.96
N ARG A 169 13.00 18.13 4.04
CA ARG A 169 13.34 19.51 3.69
C ARG A 169 12.20 20.12 2.85
N PRO A 170 12.22 21.43 2.56
CA PRO A 170 11.29 22.02 1.59
C PRO A 170 11.28 21.25 0.26
N HIS A 171 10.13 21.21 -0.41
CA HIS A 171 9.91 20.55 -1.71
C HIS A 171 10.17 19.03 -1.77
N ALA A 172 10.44 18.37 -0.65
CA ALA A 172 10.76 16.95 -0.57
C ALA A 172 9.75 16.18 0.30
N TYR A 173 8.47 16.21 -0.07
CA TYR A 173 7.44 15.38 0.57
C TYR A 173 7.50 13.95 0.04
N TRP A 174 7.69 12.99 0.94
CA TRP A 174 7.81 11.57 0.61
C TRP A 174 6.41 10.96 0.48
N THR A 175 5.65 11.44 -0.48
CA THR A 175 4.27 10.98 -0.74
C THR A 175 4.15 10.25 -2.08
N GLY A 176 5.21 10.22 -2.90
CA GLY A 176 5.26 9.46 -4.16
C GLY A 176 5.22 7.94 -3.94
N TYR A 177 5.92 7.45 -2.90
CA TYR A 177 5.99 6.01 -2.60
C TYR A 177 4.64 5.42 -2.16
N PHE A 178 3.65 6.26 -1.84
CA PHE A 178 2.28 5.80 -1.61
C PHE A 178 1.70 5.12 -2.87
N THR A 179 2.19 5.49 -4.06
CA THR A 179 1.72 4.97 -5.35
C THR A 179 2.80 4.22 -6.15
N SER A 180 4.10 4.48 -5.93
CA SER A 180 5.18 3.86 -6.71
C SER A 180 5.07 2.33 -6.80
N ARG A 181 5.32 1.77 -7.99
CA ARG A 181 5.16 0.32 -8.29
C ARG A 181 3.78 -0.24 -7.88
N PRO A 182 2.66 0.30 -8.38
CA PRO A 182 1.32 -0.12 -7.95
C PRO A 182 1.03 -1.60 -8.27
N ALA A 183 1.64 -2.15 -9.32
CA ALA A 183 1.54 -3.57 -9.65
C ALA A 183 2.13 -4.48 -8.54
N LEU A 184 3.27 -4.12 -7.96
CA LEU A 184 3.88 -4.88 -6.86
C LEU A 184 3.04 -4.75 -5.57
N LYS A 185 2.54 -3.54 -5.26
CA LYS A 185 1.59 -3.32 -4.16
C LYS A 185 0.34 -4.19 -4.29
N ARG A 186 -0.26 -4.26 -5.48
CA ARG A 186 -1.40 -5.16 -5.75
C ARG A 186 -0.98 -6.62 -5.61
N TYR A 187 0.20 -7.00 -6.10
CA TYR A 187 0.66 -8.38 -6.06
C TYR A 187 0.90 -8.86 -4.62
N GLU A 188 1.45 -8.01 -3.75
CA GLU A 188 1.54 -8.23 -2.30
C GLU A 188 0.16 -8.51 -1.69
N LYS A 189 -0.85 -7.68 -1.98
CA LYS A 189 -2.22 -7.86 -1.45
C LYS A 189 -2.85 -9.19 -1.90
N VAL A 190 -2.65 -9.56 -3.17
CA VAL A 190 -3.08 -10.87 -3.72
C VAL A 190 -2.32 -12.02 -3.05
N GLY A 191 -1.01 -11.87 -2.86
CA GLY A 191 -0.16 -12.84 -2.18
C GLY A 191 -0.59 -13.09 -0.74
N ASN A 192 -0.90 -12.03 0.02
CA ASN A 192 -1.41 -12.15 1.38
C ASN A 192 -2.78 -12.84 1.41
N ASN A 193 -3.71 -12.47 0.51
CA ASN A 193 -5.01 -13.13 0.42
C ASN A 193 -4.87 -14.64 0.15
N PHE A 194 -3.96 -15.01 -0.76
CA PHE A 194 -3.68 -16.41 -1.07
C PHE A 194 -2.99 -17.14 0.10
N LEU A 195 -2.09 -16.47 0.83
CA LEU A 195 -1.48 -17.01 2.05
C LEU A 195 -2.53 -17.33 3.12
N GLN A 196 -3.49 -16.43 3.36
CA GLN A 196 -4.57 -16.69 4.31
C GLN A 196 -5.42 -17.89 3.87
N THR A 197 -5.81 -17.94 2.58
CA THR A 197 -6.56 -19.06 2.01
C THR A 197 -5.83 -20.39 2.19
N CYS A 198 -4.53 -20.42 1.87
CA CYS A 198 -3.68 -21.59 2.02
C CYS A 198 -3.62 -22.09 3.47
N LYS A 199 -3.35 -21.17 4.42
CA LYS A 199 -3.31 -21.50 5.86
C LYS A 199 -4.65 -22.01 6.37
N GLN A 200 -5.75 -21.37 5.98
CA GLN A 200 -7.10 -21.77 6.40
C GLN A 200 -7.42 -23.18 5.91
N LEU A 201 -7.19 -23.47 4.62
CA LEU A 201 -7.47 -24.79 4.04
C LEU A 201 -6.58 -25.89 4.62
N ASP A 202 -5.30 -25.59 4.93
CA ASP A 202 -4.41 -26.54 5.58
C ASP A 202 -4.93 -26.95 6.98
N VAL A 203 -5.38 -25.96 7.76
CA VAL A 203 -5.99 -26.21 9.08
C VAL A 203 -7.31 -26.96 8.95
N LEU A 204 -8.19 -26.54 8.03
CA LEU A 204 -9.52 -27.14 7.85
C LEU A 204 -9.44 -28.58 7.33
N SER A 205 -8.42 -28.92 6.54
CA SER A 205 -8.19 -30.29 6.07
C SER A 205 -7.50 -31.18 7.11
N LEU A 206 -7.31 -30.69 8.35
CA LEU A 206 -6.62 -31.38 9.44
C LEU A 206 -5.19 -31.79 9.03
N GLY A 207 -4.50 -30.91 8.29
CA GLY A 207 -3.13 -31.10 7.85
C GLY A 207 -2.14 -31.30 9.01
N ASN A 208 -2.45 -30.83 10.22
CA ASN A 208 -1.65 -30.98 11.45
C ASN A 208 -0.15 -30.62 11.25
N GLY A 209 0.11 -29.55 10.48
CA GLY A 209 1.48 -29.07 10.20
C GLY A 209 2.24 -29.84 9.12
N LYS A 210 1.65 -30.87 8.49
CA LYS A 210 2.30 -31.63 7.40
C LYS A 210 2.75 -30.74 6.23
N ASN A 211 2.02 -29.66 5.98
CA ASN A 211 2.29 -28.74 4.88
C ASN A 211 3.07 -27.49 5.29
N GLU A 212 3.54 -27.40 6.53
CA GLU A 212 4.18 -26.19 7.05
C GLU A 212 5.39 -25.78 6.21
N ALA A 213 6.21 -26.74 5.76
CA ALA A 213 7.34 -26.46 4.87
C ALA A 213 6.95 -25.87 3.50
N LEU A 214 5.71 -26.06 3.05
CA LEU A 214 5.17 -25.48 1.81
C LEU A 214 4.52 -24.11 2.05
N VAL A 215 3.99 -23.86 3.24
CA VAL A 215 3.36 -22.59 3.65
C VAL A 215 4.41 -21.55 4.06
N THR A 216 5.44 -21.97 4.82
CA THR A 216 6.47 -21.09 5.39
C THR A 216 7.14 -20.18 4.35
N PRO A 217 7.53 -20.63 3.14
CA PRO A 217 8.14 -19.75 2.15
C PRO A 217 7.27 -18.54 1.79
N LEU A 218 5.95 -18.74 1.60
CA LEU A 218 5.06 -17.60 1.30
C LEU A 218 4.93 -16.69 2.52
N ARG A 219 4.91 -17.25 3.74
CA ARG A 219 4.88 -16.46 4.98
C ARG A 219 6.13 -15.58 5.13
N GLU A 220 7.31 -16.13 4.90
CA GLU A 220 8.58 -15.41 4.97
C GLU A 220 8.66 -14.30 3.90
N TRP A 221 8.33 -14.62 2.64
CA TRP A 221 8.36 -13.62 1.56
C TRP A 221 7.30 -12.55 1.73
N MET A 222 6.13 -12.87 2.28
CA MET A 222 5.16 -11.84 2.68
C MET A 222 5.72 -10.93 3.77
N GLY A 223 6.52 -11.45 4.71
CA GLY A 223 7.26 -10.66 5.70
C GLY A 223 8.31 -9.76 5.06
N VAL A 224 9.13 -10.28 4.14
CA VAL A 224 10.14 -9.50 3.40
C VAL A 224 9.49 -8.39 2.57
N LEU A 225 8.33 -8.63 1.97
CA LEU A 225 7.59 -7.62 1.20
C LEU A 225 7.09 -6.46 2.07
N GLN A 226 6.99 -6.62 3.40
CA GLN A 226 6.69 -5.49 4.30
C GLN A 226 7.92 -4.62 4.59
N HIS A 227 9.10 -4.98 4.08
CA HIS A 227 10.28 -4.10 4.11
C HIS A 227 9.94 -2.73 3.52
N HIS A 228 10.49 -1.68 4.11
CA HIS A 228 10.16 -0.29 3.75
C HIS A 228 10.72 0.15 2.39
N ASP A 229 11.50 -0.69 1.71
CA ASP A 229 11.85 -0.51 0.28
C ASP A 229 11.17 -1.53 -0.65
N ALA A 230 10.36 -2.45 -0.13
CA ALA A 230 9.67 -3.45 -0.93
C ALA A 230 8.28 -2.96 -1.32
N VAL A 231 7.28 -3.08 -0.44
CA VAL A 231 5.90 -2.64 -0.75
C VAL A 231 5.80 -1.13 -1.02
N SER A 232 6.74 -0.31 -0.53
CA SER A 232 6.84 1.12 -0.87
C SER A 232 7.19 1.37 -2.33
N GLY A 233 7.86 0.43 -3.00
CA GLY A 233 8.27 0.55 -4.39
C GLY A 233 9.51 1.42 -4.62
N THR A 234 10.38 1.55 -3.60
CA THR A 234 11.55 2.43 -3.61
C THR A 234 12.89 1.73 -3.84
N GLU A 235 12.84 0.43 -4.13
CA GLU A 235 13.96 -0.41 -4.53
C GLU A 235 14.35 -0.24 -6.01
N LYS A 236 15.55 -0.73 -6.35
CA LYS A 236 16.00 -0.84 -7.75
C LYS A 236 15.16 -1.87 -8.52
N GLN A 237 15.04 -1.68 -9.84
CA GLN A 237 14.19 -2.53 -10.68
C GLN A 237 14.46 -4.04 -10.53
N HIS A 238 15.73 -4.48 -10.57
CA HIS A 238 16.07 -5.89 -10.43
C HIS A 238 15.71 -6.48 -9.05
N VAL A 239 15.59 -5.65 -8.01
CA VAL A 239 15.15 -6.05 -6.68
C VAL A 239 13.63 -6.22 -6.67
N ALA A 240 12.89 -5.30 -7.29
CA ALA A 240 11.44 -5.44 -7.49
C ALA A 240 11.09 -6.71 -8.27
N ASP A 241 11.84 -7.00 -9.34
CA ASP A 241 11.69 -8.22 -10.14
C ASP A 241 11.98 -9.48 -9.29
N ASN A 242 12.98 -9.41 -8.39
CA ASN A 242 13.27 -10.49 -7.45
C ASN A 242 12.12 -10.73 -6.48
N TYR A 243 11.56 -9.66 -5.89
CA TYR A 243 10.41 -9.73 -5.00
C TYR A 243 9.21 -10.40 -5.69
N ALA A 244 8.86 -9.96 -6.90
CA ALA A 244 7.78 -10.56 -7.68
C ALA A 244 8.05 -12.05 -8.01
N LEU A 245 9.27 -12.39 -8.42
CA LEU A 245 9.65 -13.78 -8.71
C LEU A 245 9.52 -14.68 -7.48
N LYS A 246 9.99 -14.21 -6.32
CA LYS A 246 9.98 -14.98 -5.07
C LYS A 246 8.58 -15.14 -4.51
N LEU A 247 7.74 -14.10 -4.63
CA LEU A 247 6.33 -14.18 -4.31
C LEU A 247 5.62 -15.21 -5.18
N SER A 248 5.82 -15.16 -6.50
CA SER A 248 5.25 -16.11 -7.46
C SER A 248 5.63 -17.56 -7.14
N LYS A 249 6.92 -17.85 -6.96
CA LYS A 249 7.41 -19.19 -6.59
C LYS A 249 6.81 -19.70 -5.27
N SER A 250 6.58 -18.80 -4.31
CA SER A 250 6.02 -19.16 -3.01
C SER A 250 4.51 -19.40 -3.07
N ILE A 251 3.79 -18.66 -3.92
CA ILE A 251 2.37 -18.92 -4.23
C ILE A 251 2.20 -20.30 -4.84
N GLU A 252 3.08 -20.74 -5.76
CA GLU A 252 3.02 -22.09 -6.34
C GLU A 252 3.14 -23.20 -5.30
N LYS A 253 3.96 -23.01 -4.25
CA LYS A 253 4.03 -23.96 -3.13
C LYS A 253 2.70 -24.01 -2.37
N CYS A 254 2.09 -22.85 -2.11
CA CYS A 254 0.79 -22.79 -1.46
C CYS A 254 -0.34 -23.38 -2.31
N LYS A 255 -0.28 -23.29 -3.65
CA LYS A 255 -1.23 -23.99 -4.54
C LYS A 255 -1.19 -25.50 -4.35
N THR A 256 -0.01 -26.07 -4.11
CA THR A 256 0.12 -27.49 -3.77
C THR A 256 -0.67 -27.83 -2.50
N VAL A 257 -0.55 -27.00 -1.47
CA VAL A 257 -1.29 -27.16 -0.20
C VAL A 257 -2.79 -27.04 -0.42
N VAL A 258 -3.23 -26.02 -1.17
CA VAL A 258 -4.66 -25.84 -1.52
C VAL A 258 -5.19 -27.07 -2.26
N ASN A 259 -4.44 -27.58 -3.25
CA ASN A 259 -4.82 -28.78 -4.00
C ASN A 259 -4.95 -30.00 -3.09
N GLN A 260 -3.97 -30.25 -2.22
CA GLN A 260 -4.00 -31.37 -1.26
C GLN A 260 -5.15 -31.24 -0.26
N SER A 261 -5.36 -30.04 0.28
CA SER A 261 -6.40 -29.74 1.26
C SER A 261 -7.79 -29.92 0.66
N LEU A 262 -8.04 -29.36 -0.53
CA LEU A 262 -9.31 -29.52 -1.23
C LEU A 262 -9.57 -30.98 -1.60
N ASN A 263 -8.56 -31.74 -2.03
CA ASN A 263 -8.73 -33.17 -2.26
C ASN A 263 -9.16 -33.92 -1.00
N SER A 264 -8.55 -33.62 0.14
CA SER A 264 -8.91 -34.22 1.43
C SER A 264 -10.33 -33.84 1.89
N LEU A 265 -10.80 -32.64 1.53
CA LEU A 265 -12.11 -32.13 1.93
C LEU A 265 -13.23 -32.58 0.97
N ILE A 266 -12.95 -32.65 -0.34
CA ILE A 266 -13.94 -32.97 -1.39
C ILE A 266 -14.10 -34.49 -1.53
N SER A 267 -13.00 -35.24 -1.60
CA SER A 267 -13.04 -36.64 -2.00
C SER A 267 -12.52 -37.58 -0.92
N LYS A 268 -13.37 -38.51 -0.49
CA LYS A 268 -12.98 -39.64 0.36
C LYS A 268 -12.44 -40.84 -0.44
N SER A 269 -12.47 -40.78 -1.78
CA SER A 269 -12.06 -41.86 -2.68
C SER A 269 -11.41 -41.35 -3.97
N ASP A 270 -10.64 -42.20 -4.63
CA ASP A 270 -10.00 -41.91 -5.91
C ASP A 270 -11.01 -41.79 -7.08
N PRO A 271 -10.68 -41.02 -8.14
CA PRO A 271 -9.40 -40.33 -8.36
C PRO A 271 -9.32 -38.96 -7.66
N LYS A 272 -8.11 -38.61 -7.20
CA LYS A 272 -7.79 -37.25 -6.75
C LYS A 272 -7.96 -36.25 -7.89
N LEU A 273 -8.61 -35.12 -7.60
CA LEU A 273 -8.79 -34.01 -8.52
C LEU A 273 -7.53 -33.17 -8.58
N ASN A 274 -7.06 -32.86 -9.78
CA ASN A 274 -5.98 -31.88 -9.94
C ASN A 274 -6.57 -30.47 -10.05
N GLN A 275 -6.36 -29.64 -9.02
CA GLN A 275 -6.80 -28.23 -9.05
C GLN A 275 -5.88 -27.40 -9.95
N LEU A 276 -6.48 -26.71 -10.93
CA LEU A 276 -5.79 -25.76 -11.79
C LEU A 276 -6.23 -24.33 -11.44
N PHE A 277 -5.33 -23.37 -11.57
CA PHE A 277 -5.55 -21.99 -11.12
C PHE A 277 -5.46 -21.01 -12.29
N CYS A 278 -6.41 -20.08 -12.37
CA CYS A 278 -6.40 -18.97 -13.33
C CYS A 278 -5.73 -17.74 -12.70
N ASN A 279 -4.43 -17.55 -12.89
CA ASN A 279 -3.70 -16.42 -12.28
C ASN A 279 -3.90 -15.08 -13.00
N ALA A 280 -4.40 -15.10 -14.23
CA ALA A 280 -4.45 -13.95 -15.15
C ALA A 280 -5.88 -13.47 -15.43
N LEU A 281 -6.81 -13.69 -14.48
CA LEU A 281 -8.20 -13.25 -14.61
C LEU A 281 -8.33 -11.72 -14.71
N ASN A 282 -7.36 -10.95 -14.17
CA ASN A 282 -7.33 -9.49 -14.29
C ASN A 282 -7.10 -8.99 -15.73
N VAL A 283 -6.60 -9.85 -16.63
CA VAL A 283 -6.47 -9.56 -18.06
C VAL A 283 -7.38 -10.47 -18.88
N SER A 284 -8.43 -11.02 -18.25
CA SER A 284 -9.40 -11.93 -18.86
C SER A 284 -8.73 -13.07 -19.64
N ALA A 285 -7.79 -13.75 -18.99
CA ALA A 285 -7.03 -14.87 -19.55
C ALA A 285 -7.03 -16.09 -18.61
N CYS A 286 -7.41 -17.26 -19.13
CA CYS A 286 -7.24 -18.53 -18.43
C CYS A 286 -7.25 -19.72 -19.39
N ALA A 287 -6.10 -20.36 -19.57
CA ALA A 287 -5.94 -21.49 -20.49
C ALA A 287 -6.91 -22.65 -20.21
N VAL A 288 -7.30 -22.87 -18.95
CA VAL A 288 -8.19 -23.96 -18.54
C VAL A 288 -9.61 -23.74 -19.05
N THR A 289 -10.18 -22.55 -18.83
CA THR A 289 -11.55 -22.21 -19.23
C THR A 289 -11.69 -21.98 -20.73
N GLU A 290 -10.58 -21.64 -21.40
CA GLU A 290 -10.54 -21.46 -22.86
C GLU A 290 -10.40 -22.76 -23.65
N GLY A 291 -9.86 -23.83 -23.03
CA GLY A 291 -9.46 -25.05 -23.71
C GLY A 291 -10.28 -26.30 -23.37
N THR A 292 -11.23 -26.23 -22.45
CA THR A 292 -11.99 -27.40 -21.99
C THR A 292 -13.49 -27.15 -21.97
N ASP A 293 -14.25 -28.08 -22.55
CA ASP A 293 -15.71 -27.95 -22.67
C ASP A 293 -16.44 -28.22 -21.35
N ASN A 294 -15.96 -29.17 -20.53
CA ASN A 294 -16.60 -29.53 -19.26
C ASN A 294 -15.64 -29.31 -18.10
N LEU A 295 -16.01 -28.42 -17.18
CA LEU A 295 -15.13 -27.96 -16.10
C LEU A 295 -15.87 -27.92 -14.76
N ALA A 296 -15.16 -28.28 -13.70
CA ALA A 296 -15.59 -28.03 -12.33
C ALA A 296 -14.83 -26.81 -11.79
N VAL A 297 -15.56 -25.76 -11.43
CA VAL A 297 -15.01 -24.53 -10.88
C VAL A 297 -15.29 -24.51 -9.37
N THR A 298 -14.23 -24.70 -8.58
CA THR A 298 -14.30 -24.64 -7.12
C THR A 298 -13.90 -23.26 -6.63
N ILE A 299 -14.78 -22.63 -5.85
CA ILE A 299 -14.60 -21.27 -5.33
C ILE A 299 -14.54 -21.37 -3.81
N TYR A 300 -13.47 -20.88 -3.21
CA TYR A 300 -13.29 -20.84 -1.76
C TYR A 300 -13.57 -19.45 -1.21
N ASN A 301 -14.27 -19.39 -0.08
CA ASN A 301 -14.57 -18.18 0.66
C ASN A 301 -13.76 -18.16 1.97
N PRO A 302 -12.76 -17.26 2.08
CA PRO A 302 -11.93 -17.15 3.28
C PRO A 302 -12.60 -16.35 4.42
N PHE A 303 -13.81 -15.82 4.22
CA PHE A 303 -14.54 -15.04 5.22
C PHE A 303 -15.35 -15.92 6.16
N GLY A 304 -15.53 -15.45 7.40
CA GLY A 304 -16.36 -16.09 8.43
C GLY A 304 -17.88 -15.98 8.23
N HIS A 305 -18.34 -15.51 7.06
CA HIS A 305 -19.76 -15.38 6.70
C HIS A 305 -19.96 -15.79 5.24
N ASN A 306 -21.21 -16.12 4.88
CA ASN A 306 -21.55 -16.48 3.50
C ASN A 306 -21.33 -15.30 2.55
N VAL A 307 -20.76 -15.57 1.38
CA VAL A 307 -20.49 -14.57 0.35
C VAL A 307 -21.25 -14.92 -0.91
N ASN A 308 -21.96 -13.94 -1.47
CA ASN A 308 -22.45 -13.99 -2.83
C ASN A 308 -21.50 -13.14 -3.69
N SER A 309 -20.97 -13.71 -4.76
CA SER A 309 -20.02 -13.03 -5.64
C SER A 309 -20.36 -13.28 -7.10
N VAL A 310 -20.08 -12.28 -7.94
CA VAL A 310 -20.14 -12.41 -9.40
C VAL A 310 -18.85 -13.05 -9.88
N ILE A 311 -18.94 -14.21 -10.51
CA ILE A 311 -17.80 -14.94 -11.06
C ILE A 311 -17.71 -14.64 -12.55
N ARG A 312 -16.51 -14.27 -13.03
CA ARG A 312 -16.21 -14.00 -14.44
C ARG A 312 -15.08 -14.90 -14.89
N LEU A 313 -15.31 -15.66 -15.97
CA LEU A 313 -14.33 -16.60 -16.49
C LEU A 313 -14.16 -16.38 -18.00
N PRO A 314 -12.93 -16.18 -18.52
CA PRO A 314 -12.70 -16.00 -19.95
C PRO A 314 -12.97 -17.31 -20.70
N VAL A 315 -13.76 -17.23 -21.77
CA VAL A 315 -14.24 -18.40 -22.52
C VAL A 315 -14.15 -18.19 -24.03
N THR A 316 -14.20 -19.29 -24.78
CA THR A 316 -14.14 -19.30 -26.25
C THR A 316 -15.46 -19.74 -26.89
N SER A 317 -16.31 -20.45 -26.16
CA SER A 317 -17.68 -20.79 -26.59
C SER A 317 -18.68 -19.72 -26.15
N LYS A 318 -19.85 -19.69 -26.80
CA LYS A 318 -20.99 -18.86 -26.39
C LYS A 318 -22.13 -19.67 -25.77
N ALA A 319 -22.04 -21.00 -25.81
CA ALA A 319 -23.10 -21.89 -25.37
C ALA A 319 -22.66 -22.67 -24.13
N TYR A 320 -22.96 -22.15 -22.94
CA TYR A 320 -22.68 -22.81 -21.67
C TYR A 320 -23.94 -23.21 -20.90
N LYS A 321 -23.82 -24.24 -20.07
CA LYS A 321 -24.74 -24.51 -18.97
C LYS A 321 -23.95 -24.52 -17.67
N VAL A 322 -24.31 -23.64 -16.74
CA VAL A 322 -23.72 -23.59 -15.40
C VAL A 322 -24.65 -24.30 -14.43
N LEU A 323 -24.13 -25.26 -13.66
CA LEU A 323 -24.85 -25.98 -12.63
C LEU A 323 -24.26 -25.66 -11.26
N ASP A 324 -25.12 -25.40 -10.28
CA ASP A 324 -24.73 -25.22 -8.88
C ASP A 324 -24.32 -26.56 -8.23
N PRO A 325 -23.84 -26.55 -6.96
CA PRO A 325 -23.48 -27.78 -6.25
C PRO A 325 -24.64 -28.79 -6.08
N LYS A 326 -25.89 -28.38 -6.27
CA LYS A 326 -27.09 -29.24 -6.20
C LYS A 326 -27.52 -29.76 -7.58
N GLY A 327 -26.79 -29.41 -8.64
CA GLY A 327 -27.12 -29.77 -10.03
C GLY A 327 -28.20 -28.88 -10.67
N THR A 328 -28.58 -27.77 -10.03
CA THR A 328 -29.58 -26.82 -10.53
C THR A 328 -28.91 -25.84 -11.49
N ALA A 329 -29.60 -25.53 -12.60
CA ALA A 329 -29.08 -24.55 -13.56
C ALA A 329 -29.03 -23.15 -12.93
N VAL A 330 -27.88 -22.50 -13.03
CA VAL A 330 -27.65 -21.12 -12.59
C VAL A 330 -27.80 -20.19 -13.77
N LYS A 331 -28.45 -19.05 -13.57
CA LYS A 331 -28.48 -17.99 -14.59
C LYS A 331 -27.05 -17.51 -14.85
N SER A 332 -26.63 -17.62 -16.10
CA SER A 332 -25.33 -17.16 -16.57
C SER A 332 -25.52 -16.26 -17.79
N GLU A 333 -24.45 -15.55 -18.16
CA GLU A 333 -24.44 -14.64 -19.31
C GLU A 333 -23.06 -14.63 -19.99
N ILE A 334 -23.02 -14.37 -21.29
CA ILE A 334 -21.79 -14.11 -22.03
C ILE A 334 -21.61 -12.60 -22.15
N VAL A 335 -20.54 -12.08 -21.55
CA VAL A 335 -20.24 -10.64 -21.53
C VAL A 335 -18.98 -10.39 -22.38
N PRO A 336 -19.01 -9.48 -23.35
CA PRO A 336 -17.83 -9.18 -24.15
C PRO A 336 -16.71 -8.58 -23.29
N ILE A 337 -15.47 -8.98 -23.56
CA ILE A 337 -14.30 -8.39 -22.90
C ILE A 337 -14.10 -6.97 -23.46
N PRO A 338 -13.85 -5.95 -22.61
CA PRO A 338 -13.57 -4.60 -23.08
C PRO A 338 -12.44 -4.57 -24.12
N THR A 339 -12.61 -3.76 -25.18
CA THR A 339 -11.63 -3.65 -26.27
C THR A 339 -10.23 -3.29 -25.75
N SER A 340 -10.13 -2.44 -24.73
CA SER A 340 -8.86 -2.07 -24.10
C SER A 340 -8.13 -3.27 -23.48
N VAL A 341 -8.86 -4.19 -22.84
CA VAL A 341 -8.31 -5.43 -22.27
C VAL A 341 -7.90 -6.40 -23.38
N LEU A 342 -8.70 -6.53 -24.44
CA LEU A 342 -8.36 -7.35 -25.61
C LEU A 342 -7.06 -6.91 -26.28
N ASN A 343 -6.77 -5.61 -26.27
CA ASN A 343 -5.61 -4.99 -26.91
C ASN A 343 -4.35 -4.93 -26.02
N LEU A 344 -4.42 -5.39 -24.76
CA LEU A 344 -3.25 -5.46 -23.89
C LEU A 344 -2.15 -6.33 -24.51
N LYS A 345 -0.94 -5.80 -24.64
CA LYS A 345 0.20 -6.50 -25.27
C LYS A 345 0.64 -7.72 -24.47
N GLU A 346 0.53 -7.65 -23.16
CA GLU A 346 0.90 -8.69 -22.21
C GLU A 346 -0.15 -9.81 -22.12
N ARG A 347 -1.32 -9.62 -22.73
CA ARG A 347 -2.43 -10.58 -22.68
C ARG A 347 -2.19 -11.74 -23.65
N VAL A 348 -2.02 -12.93 -23.10
CA VAL A 348 -1.92 -14.18 -23.85
C VAL A 348 -3.20 -14.99 -23.66
N SER A 349 -4.20 -14.78 -24.52
CA SER A 349 -5.51 -15.45 -24.46
C SER A 349 -6.24 -15.40 -25.80
N LYS A 350 -7.07 -16.41 -26.07
CA LYS A 350 -7.99 -16.48 -27.22
C LYS A 350 -9.41 -16.04 -26.88
N ALA A 351 -9.73 -15.87 -25.60
CA ALA A 351 -11.05 -15.46 -25.16
C ALA A 351 -11.40 -14.08 -25.72
N LYS A 352 -12.65 -13.93 -26.17
CA LYS A 352 -13.24 -12.65 -26.55
C LYS A 352 -14.37 -12.23 -25.62
N ASP A 353 -14.86 -13.20 -24.85
CA ASP A 353 -15.99 -13.06 -23.97
C ASP A 353 -15.68 -13.70 -22.62
N GLU A 354 -16.43 -13.31 -21.60
CA GLU A 354 -16.43 -13.90 -20.28
C GLU A 354 -17.79 -14.53 -19.97
N LEU A 355 -17.77 -15.74 -19.42
CA LEU A 355 -18.93 -16.34 -18.80
C LEU A 355 -19.09 -15.76 -17.40
N VAL A 356 -20.23 -15.10 -17.17
CA VAL A 356 -20.56 -14.41 -15.92
C VAL A 356 -21.74 -15.07 -15.23
N PHE A 357 -21.63 -15.37 -13.94
CA PHE A 357 -22.71 -15.94 -13.13
C PHE A 357 -22.54 -15.62 -11.64
N ASN A 358 -23.63 -15.67 -10.87
CA ASN A 358 -23.56 -15.50 -9.41
C ASN A 358 -23.25 -16.82 -8.72
N ALA A 359 -22.29 -16.77 -7.80
CA ALA A 359 -21.97 -17.87 -6.91
C ALA A 359 -22.29 -17.50 -5.46
N SER A 360 -23.00 -18.38 -4.76
CA SER A 360 -23.12 -18.34 -3.30
C SER A 360 -22.13 -19.33 -2.70
N ILE A 361 -21.27 -18.86 -1.79
CA ILE A 361 -20.21 -19.64 -1.16
C ILE A 361 -20.35 -19.56 0.38
N PRO A 362 -20.39 -20.70 1.10
CA PRO A 362 -20.53 -20.71 2.55
C PRO A 362 -19.33 -20.09 3.26
N ALA A 363 -19.53 -19.64 4.51
CA ALA A 363 -18.47 -19.17 5.40
C ALA A 363 -17.33 -20.19 5.56
N LEU A 364 -16.08 -19.75 5.42
CA LEU A 364 -14.86 -20.59 5.54
C LEU A 364 -14.95 -21.91 4.75
N GLY A 365 -15.66 -21.88 3.62
CA GLY A 365 -15.99 -23.07 2.86
C GLY A 365 -15.84 -22.84 1.36
N PHE A 366 -16.20 -23.86 0.58
CA PHE A 366 -16.15 -23.79 -0.87
C PHE A 366 -17.44 -24.28 -1.51
N ALA A 367 -17.66 -23.87 -2.75
CA ALA A 367 -18.73 -24.36 -3.60
C ALA A 367 -18.17 -24.71 -4.98
N THR A 368 -18.63 -25.82 -5.56
CA THR A 368 -18.20 -26.28 -6.89
C THR A 368 -19.34 -26.15 -7.89
N TYR A 369 -19.10 -25.39 -8.96
CA TYR A 369 -20.02 -25.19 -10.07
C TYR A 369 -19.54 -25.99 -11.29
N LEU A 370 -20.47 -26.62 -12.02
CA LEU A 370 -20.14 -27.36 -13.23
C LEU A 370 -20.48 -26.52 -14.46
N LEU A 371 -19.48 -26.28 -15.29
CA LEU A 371 -19.58 -25.59 -16.56
C LEU A 371 -19.58 -26.63 -17.68
N LYS A 372 -20.55 -26.53 -18.59
CA LYS A 372 -20.64 -27.41 -19.78
C LYS A 372 -20.82 -26.57 -21.05
N ALA A 373 -19.82 -26.55 -21.91
CA ALA A 373 -19.92 -26.03 -23.27
C ALA A 373 -20.79 -26.99 -24.10
N ASN A 374 -21.68 -26.46 -24.94
CA ASN A 374 -22.63 -27.21 -25.78
C ASN A 374 -23.89 -27.74 -25.04
N GLY A 375 -24.41 -26.98 -24.07
CA GLY A 375 -25.75 -27.22 -23.54
C GLY A 375 -26.84 -27.15 -24.64
N PRO A 376 -27.98 -27.86 -24.50
CA PRO A 376 -29.00 -27.93 -25.56
C PRO A 376 -29.57 -26.54 -25.87
N GLN A 377 -29.37 -26.06 -27.12
CA GLN A 377 -29.98 -24.98 -27.94
C GLN A 377 -30.54 -23.68 -27.31
N ASN A 378 -30.84 -23.63 -26.01
CA ASN A 378 -31.04 -22.40 -25.26
C ASN A 378 -29.67 -21.92 -24.79
N GLY A 379 -28.94 -21.28 -25.70
CA GLY A 379 -27.66 -20.64 -25.40
C GLY A 379 -27.77 -19.72 -24.19
N VAL A 380 -26.63 -19.48 -23.54
CA VAL A 380 -26.53 -18.41 -22.55
C VAL A 380 -26.86 -17.10 -23.25
N ASN A 381 -27.62 -16.21 -22.59
CA ASN A 381 -27.89 -14.90 -23.17
C ASN A 381 -26.57 -14.17 -23.40
N GLU A 382 -26.41 -13.54 -24.56
CA GLU A 382 -25.33 -12.60 -24.80
C GLU A 382 -25.76 -11.25 -24.23
N ALA A 383 -24.86 -10.62 -23.47
CA ALA A 383 -25.07 -9.29 -22.92
C ALA A 383 -25.30 -8.29 -24.06
N LYS A 384 -26.33 -7.46 -23.92
CA LYS A 384 -26.65 -6.46 -24.94
C LYS A 384 -25.72 -5.27 -24.79
N VAL A 385 -24.96 -4.97 -25.84
CA VAL A 385 -24.13 -3.76 -25.92
C VAL A 385 -24.88 -2.64 -26.63
N THR A 386 -24.93 -1.46 -26.02
CA THR A 386 -25.63 -0.29 -26.57
C THR A 386 -24.74 0.96 -26.49
N LYS A 387 -24.71 1.75 -27.56
CA LYS A 387 -24.02 3.05 -27.56
C LYS A 387 -24.79 4.06 -26.72
N ILE A 388 -24.06 4.95 -26.06
CA ILE A 388 -24.63 6.04 -25.27
C ILE A 388 -24.85 7.23 -26.21
N THR A 389 -26.10 7.72 -26.26
CA THR A 389 -26.47 8.89 -27.09
C THR A 389 -27.16 10.00 -26.28
N GLU A 390 -27.63 9.67 -25.08
CA GLU A 390 -28.35 10.57 -24.18
C GLU A 390 -27.95 10.28 -22.74
N ALA A 391 -28.23 11.23 -21.84
CA ALA A 391 -28.01 11.03 -20.41
C ALA A 391 -28.95 9.95 -19.87
N PHE A 392 -28.48 9.16 -18.90
CA PHE A 392 -29.21 8.02 -18.38
C PHE A 392 -28.94 7.79 -16.89
N GLY A 393 -29.78 6.97 -16.26
CA GLY A 393 -29.63 6.56 -14.87
C GLY A 393 -29.57 5.04 -14.73
N ILE A 394 -28.80 4.56 -13.76
CA ILE A 394 -28.75 3.15 -13.37
C ILE A 394 -29.15 3.04 -11.91
N LYS A 395 -30.19 2.24 -11.63
CA LYS A 395 -30.64 2.00 -10.27
C LYS A 395 -29.73 0.99 -9.58
N SER A 396 -29.32 1.31 -8.36
CA SER A 396 -28.69 0.39 -7.41
C SER A 396 -29.73 -0.02 -6.35
N LYS A 397 -29.30 -0.71 -5.29
CA LYS A 397 -30.18 -1.10 -4.17
C LYS A 397 -30.87 0.10 -3.51
N SER A 398 -30.18 1.23 -3.43
CA SER A 398 -30.67 2.42 -2.74
C SER A 398 -30.39 3.75 -3.43
N MET A 399 -29.75 3.74 -4.58
CA MET A 399 -29.37 4.96 -5.28
C MET A 399 -29.74 4.86 -6.75
N ASN A 400 -29.77 6.01 -7.42
CA ASN A 400 -29.83 6.10 -8.86
C ASN A 400 -28.59 6.86 -9.33
N ILE A 401 -27.71 6.15 -10.03
CA ILE A 401 -26.42 6.67 -10.49
C ILE A 401 -26.64 7.30 -11.86
N LEU A 402 -26.32 8.58 -11.98
CA LEU A 402 -26.63 9.40 -13.14
C LEU A 402 -25.37 9.61 -13.99
N PHE A 403 -25.52 9.33 -15.28
CA PHE A 403 -24.48 9.49 -16.30
C PHE A 403 -24.91 10.53 -17.32
N ASP A 404 -23.95 11.26 -17.87
CA ASP A 404 -24.20 12.17 -18.98
C ASP A 404 -24.27 11.44 -20.34
N LYS A 405 -24.50 12.19 -21.41
CA LYS A 405 -24.58 11.66 -22.79
C LYS A 405 -23.27 11.08 -23.34
N THR A 406 -22.15 11.29 -22.65
CA THR A 406 -20.84 10.72 -22.99
C THR A 406 -20.56 9.42 -22.23
N GLY A 407 -21.40 9.10 -21.24
CA GLY A 407 -21.17 7.99 -20.31
C GLY A 407 -20.29 8.38 -19.12
N ALA A 408 -20.01 9.67 -18.91
CA ALA A 408 -19.29 10.14 -17.74
C ALA A 408 -20.21 10.12 -16.52
N LEU A 409 -19.67 9.72 -15.37
CA LEU A 409 -20.35 9.74 -14.10
C LEU A 409 -20.60 11.20 -13.69
N ASN A 410 -21.85 11.56 -13.40
CA ASN A 410 -22.21 12.96 -13.17
C ASN A 410 -22.72 13.22 -11.75
N ALA A 411 -23.64 12.39 -11.27
CA ALA A 411 -24.29 12.58 -9.97
C ALA A 411 -24.87 11.27 -9.42
N ILE A 412 -25.18 11.27 -8.13
CA ILE A 412 -25.95 10.21 -7.47
C ILE A 412 -27.22 10.82 -6.88
N GLN A 413 -28.36 10.21 -7.20
CA GLN A 413 -29.62 10.48 -6.53
C GLN A 413 -29.86 9.45 -5.43
N LEU A 414 -29.99 9.91 -4.19
CA LEU A 414 -30.22 9.09 -2.99
C LEU A 414 -31.70 8.72 -2.84
N LYS A 415 -32.01 7.79 -1.92
CA LYS A 415 -33.40 7.33 -1.64
C LYS A 415 -34.37 8.45 -1.29
N ASP A 416 -33.89 9.47 -0.61
CA ASP A 416 -34.67 10.64 -0.17
C ASP A 416 -34.93 11.65 -1.31
N GLY A 417 -34.45 11.35 -2.52
CA GLY A 417 -34.58 12.19 -3.71
C GLY A 417 -33.47 13.22 -3.87
N LYS A 418 -32.59 13.37 -2.88
CA LYS A 418 -31.47 14.32 -2.93
C LYS A 418 -30.46 13.91 -4.00
N VAL A 419 -29.98 14.90 -4.76
CA VAL A 419 -28.97 14.71 -5.81
C VAL A 419 -27.66 15.31 -5.34
N VAL A 420 -26.60 14.50 -5.39
CA VAL A 420 -25.25 14.87 -5.01
C VAL A 420 -24.36 14.79 -6.25
N ASP A 421 -23.61 15.85 -6.53
CA ASP A 421 -22.61 15.82 -7.60
C ASP A 421 -21.60 14.72 -7.28
N PHE A 422 -21.29 13.89 -8.26
CA PHE A 422 -20.42 12.73 -8.08
C PHE A 422 -19.68 12.47 -9.38
N LYS A 423 -18.78 13.39 -9.73
CA LYS A 423 -18.05 13.35 -11.00
C LYS A 423 -16.71 12.68 -10.81
N GLN A 424 -16.31 11.85 -11.76
CA GLN A 424 -15.01 11.21 -11.78
C GLN A 424 -14.30 11.51 -13.09
N ASN A 425 -13.06 11.98 -13.00
CA ASN A 425 -12.20 12.26 -14.15
C ASN A 425 -10.82 11.67 -13.94
N PHE A 426 -10.16 11.28 -15.04
CA PHE A 426 -8.73 11.00 -15.03
C PHE A 426 -7.96 12.26 -15.42
N GLU A 427 -6.90 12.54 -14.68
CA GLU A 427 -6.01 13.68 -14.88
C GLU A 427 -4.57 13.23 -14.59
N TYR A 428 -3.57 14.09 -14.80
CA TYR A 428 -2.21 13.79 -14.36
C TYR A 428 -1.45 15.03 -13.92
N TYR A 429 -0.60 14.88 -12.92
CA TYR A 429 0.42 15.88 -12.62
C TYR A 429 1.66 15.62 -13.48
N LYS A 430 2.24 16.70 -14.01
CA LYS A 430 3.58 16.64 -14.59
C LYS A 430 4.59 16.52 -13.45
N ALA A 431 5.54 15.61 -13.56
CA ALA A 431 6.60 15.47 -12.57
C ALA A 431 7.59 16.63 -12.69
N HIS A 432 7.94 17.27 -11.57
CA HIS A 432 8.96 18.30 -11.52
C HIS A 432 10.35 17.70 -11.81
N ASP A 433 11.14 18.36 -12.66
CA ASP A 433 12.50 17.94 -13.04
C ASP A 433 13.59 18.41 -12.07
N ASP A 434 14.81 17.91 -12.21
CA ASP A 434 16.00 18.33 -11.47
C ASP A 434 16.87 19.36 -12.24
N HIS A 435 16.46 19.74 -13.46
CA HIS A 435 17.30 20.49 -14.39
C HIS A 435 17.14 22.01 -14.28
N SER A 436 16.11 22.51 -13.59
CA SER A 436 15.82 23.94 -13.52
C SER A 436 15.45 24.43 -12.11
N GLY A 437 15.94 25.62 -11.74
CA GLY A 437 15.62 26.30 -10.47
C GLY A 437 16.74 26.30 -9.42
N ALA A 438 16.47 26.93 -8.28
CA ALA A 438 17.37 26.97 -7.12
C ALA A 438 17.32 25.68 -6.27
N ASP A 439 16.26 24.88 -6.42
CA ASP A 439 16.08 23.58 -5.75
C ASP A 439 15.90 22.45 -6.77
N HIS A 440 16.91 21.58 -6.84
CA HIS A 440 17.01 20.44 -7.76
C HIS A 440 16.21 19.19 -7.32
N GLN A 441 15.32 19.30 -6.34
CA GLN A 441 14.49 18.17 -5.91
C GLN A 441 13.51 17.75 -7.01
N ALA A 442 13.79 16.67 -7.74
CA ALA A 442 12.83 16.08 -8.69
C ALA A 442 11.76 15.22 -7.99
N SER A 443 10.66 14.95 -8.69
CA SER A 443 9.76 13.84 -8.35
C SER A 443 10.44 12.49 -8.63
N GLY A 444 10.07 11.45 -7.89
CA GLY A 444 10.65 10.12 -8.03
C GLY A 444 9.97 9.05 -7.18
N ALA A 445 10.66 7.93 -6.94
CA ALA A 445 10.08 6.81 -6.20
C ALA A 445 9.66 7.15 -4.76
N TYR A 446 10.38 8.07 -4.10
CA TYR A 446 10.04 8.51 -2.74
C TYR A 446 9.19 9.78 -2.76
N VAL A 447 9.71 10.81 -3.42
CA VAL A 447 9.19 12.17 -3.38
C VAL A 447 8.18 12.37 -4.49
N PHE A 448 7.02 12.93 -4.15
CA PHE A 448 6.11 13.50 -5.13
C PHE A 448 6.34 15.01 -5.15
N ARG A 449 6.68 15.55 -6.32
CA ARG A 449 6.77 16.99 -6.57
C ARG A 449 6.20 17.29 -7.95
N SER A 450 5.08 18.00 -8.00
CA SER A 450 4.44 18.34 -9.27
C SER A 450 5.04 19.62 -9.88
N ASP A 451 5.08 19.67 -11.20
CA ASP A 451 5.39 20.88 -11.97
C ASP A 451 4.12 21.77 -12.03
N GLY A 452 3.94 22.53 -10.94
CA GLY A 452 2.76 23.35 -10.67
C GLY A 452 1.64 22.63 -9.91
N ASP A 453 0.63 23.38 -9.50
CA ASP A 453 -0.45 22.88 -8.63
C ASP A 453 -1.68 22.38 -9.38
N THR A 454 -1.76 22.66 -10.69
CA THR A 454 -2.89 22.26 -11.53
C THR A 454 -2.51 21.04 -12.38
N PRO A 455 -3.23 19.92 -12.27
CA PRO A 455 -3.00 18.78 -13.15
C PRO A 455 -3.55 19.03 -14.55
N GLU A 456 -3.02 18.29 -15.50
CA GLU A 456 -3.44 18.29 -16.89
C GLU A 456 -4.68 17.40 -17.08
N ILE A 457 -5.68 17.93 -17.79
CA ILE A 457 -6.91 17.23 -18.12
C ILE A 457 -6.76 16.55 -19.49
N TYR A 458 -7.19 15.30 -19.60
CA TYR A 458 -7.27 14.62 -20.89
C TYR A 458 -8.39 15.23 -21.74
N LYS A 459 -8.01 15.91 -22.82
CA LYS A 459 -8.94 16.60 -23.74
C LYS A 459 -9.64 15.68 -24.73
N ASN A 460 -9.25 14.41 -24.81
CA ASN A 460 -9.86 13.43 -25.71
C ASN A 460 -11.28 13.11 -25.24
N GLY A 461 -12.24 13.10 -26.17
CA GLY A 461 -13.63 12.79 -25.84
C GLY A 461 -13.77 11.36 -25.32
N LEU A 462 -14.34 11.22 -24.13
CA LEU A 462 -14.68 9.94 -23.52
C LEU A 462 -15.54 9.11 -24.48
N GLN A 463 -15.10 7.91 -24.80
CA GLN A 463 -15.90 6.93 -25.54
C GLN A 463 -16.47 5.94 -24.54
N SER A 464 -17.77 5.66 -24.63
CA SER A 464 -18.42 4.75 -23.69
C SER A 464 -19.56 3.96 -24.31
N GLU A 465 -19.75 2.75 -23.81
CA GLU A 465 -20.86 1.86 -24.14
C GLU A 465 -21.45 1.22 -22.88
N ILE A 466 -22.74 0.90 -22.95
CA ILE A 466 -23.45 0.20 -21.88
C ILE A 466 -23.52 -1.26 -22.25
N VAL A 467 -23.12 -2.12 -21.30
CA VAL A 467 -23.29 -3.57 -21.38
C VAL A 467 -24.35 -3.96 -20.36
N GLU A 468 -25.50 -4.38 -20.86
CA GLU A 468 -26.61 -4.87 -20.04
C GLU A 468 -26.30 -6.29 -19.58
N THR A 469 -26.28 -6.52 -18.26
CA THR A 469 -26.02 -7.83 -17.69
C THR A 469 -27.18 -8.29 -16.80
N SER A 470 -27.23 -9.59 -16.54
CA SER A 470 -28.13 -10.26 -15.63
C SER A 470 -27.97 -9.85 -14.17
N ASN A 471 -26.87 -9.18 -13.83
CA ASN A 471 -26.49 -8.75 -12.47
C ASN A 471 -26.50 -7.23 -12.29
N GLY A 472 -26.88 -6.48 -13.34
CA GLY A 472 -26.84 -5.02 -13.38
C GLY A 472 -26.29 -4.51 -14.71
N ARG A 473 -25.62 -3.37 -14.70
CA ARG A 473 -25.06 -2.76 -15.91
C ARG A 473 -23.58 -2.46 -15.75
N GLU A 474 -22.85 -2.58 -16.86
CA GLU A 474 -21.48 -2.11 -16.98
C GLU A 474 -21.40 -0.93 -17.93
N ILE A 475 -20.56 0.04 -17.62
CA ILE A 475 -20.20 1.15 -18.51
C ILE A 475 -18.74 0.95 -18.87
N HIS A 476 -18.47 0.57 -20.11
CA HIS A 476 -17.12 0.38 -20.62
C HIS A 476 -16.65 1.71 -21.18
N GLN A 477 -15.69 2.33 -20.51
CA GLN A 477 -15.17 3.66 -20.80
C GLN A 477 -13.74 3.57 -21.37
N THR A 478 -13.50 4.24 -22.49
CA THR A 478 -12.16 4.49 -23.03
C THR A 478 -11.88 5.98 -22.97
N VAL A 479 -10.92 6.36 -22.13
CA VAL A 479 -10.54 7.77 -21.90
C VAL A 479 -9.53 8.21 -22.97
N ASN A 480 -8.51 7.39 -23.19
CA ASN A 480 -7.50 7.59 -24.23
C ASN A 480 -6.81 6.25 -24.57
N GLU A 481 -5.72 6.28 -25.33
CA GLU A 481 -5.01 5.08 -25.80
C GLU A 481 -4.37 4.21 -24.70
N TYR A 482 -4.22 4.73 -23.48
CA TYR A 482 -3.57 4.02 -22.37
C TYR A 482 -4.39 4.07 -21.06
N ILE A 483 -5.60 4.64 -21.08
CA ILE A 483 -6.51 4.70 -19.94
C ILE A 483 -7.90 4.24 -20.35
N SER A 484 -8.39 3.21 -19.66
CA SER A 484 -9.77 2.74 -19.77
C SER A 484 -10.31 2.34 -18.40
N GLN A 485 -11.63 2.27 -18.28
CA GLN A 485 -12.31 1.92 -17.03
C GLN A 485 -13.61 1.17 -17.32
N VAL A 486 -13.95 0.20 -16.48
CA VAL A 486 -15.27 -0.41 -16.45
C VAL A 486 -15.94 -0.03 -15.13
N ILE A 487 -17.09 0.65 -15.21
CA ILE A 487 -17.93 0.95 -14.06
C ILE A 487 -19.01 -0.12 -13.97
N ARG A 488 -19.13 -0.83 -12.85
CA ARG A 488 -20.13 -1.90 -12.65
C ARG A 488 -21.09 -1.51 -11.55
N ILE A 489 -22.38 -1.58 -11.85
CA ILE A 489 -23.45 -1.21 -10.94
C ILE A 489 -24.46 -2.36 -10.89
N SER A 490 -24.72 -2.87 -9.69
CA SER A 490 -25.72 -3.90 -9.45
C SER A 490 -26.96 -3.31 -8.79
N GLU A 491 -28.14 -3.76 -9.22
CA GLU A 491 -29.42 -3.40 -8.60
C GLU A 491 -29.54 -3.91 -7.14
N ASN A 492 -28.71 -4.87 -6.74
CA ASN A 492 -28.76 -5.50 -5.41
C ASN A 492 -27.67 -4.98 -4.45
N SER A 493 -26.81 -4.05 -4.88
CA SER A 493 -25.73 -3.48 -4.09
C SER A 493 -25.78 -1.95 -4.14
N ASP A 494 -25.15 -1.30 -3.16
CA ASP A 494 -24.87 0.14 -3.18
C ASP A 494 -23.39 0.45 -3.45
N VAL A 495 -22.62 -0.59 -3.80
CA VAL A 495 -21.24 -0.46 -4.24
C VAL A 495 -21.23 -0.18 -5.75
N ILE A 496 -20.52 0.87 -6.13
CA ILE A 496 -20.12 1.15 -7.52
C ILE A 496 -18.69 0.64 -7.66
N GLU A 497 -18.46 -0.36 -8.50
CA GLU A 497 -17.13 -0.90 -8.75
C GLU A 497 -16.51 -0.18 -9.95
N LEU A 498 -15.29 0.36 -9.78
CA LEU A 498 -14.52 1.00 -10.85
C LEU A 498 -13.24 0.19 -11.07
N ASP A 499 -13.16 -0.44 -12.23
CA ASP A 499 -12.04 -1.28 -12.63
C ASP A 499 -11.28 -0.59 -13.77
N PHE A 500 -10.15 0.02 -13.43
CA PHE A 500 -9.37 0.84 -14.36
C PHE A 500 -8.12 0.11 -14.85
N THR A 501 -7.77 0.37 -16.10
CA THR A 501 -6.51 -0.06 -16.72
C THR A 501 -5.74 1.19 -17.16
N VAL A 502 -4.51 1.31 -16.68
CA VAL A 502 -3.62 2.44 -16.97
C VAL A 502 -2.27 1.90 -17.44
N GLY A 503 -1.87 2.26 -18.65
CA GLY A 503 -0.55 1.98 -19.20
C GLY A 503 -0.57 1.54 -20.67
N PRO A 504 0.59 1.59 -21.36
CA PRO A 504 1.85 2.19 -20.88
C PRO A 504 1.74 3.71 -20.78
N ILE A 505 2.26 4.30 -19.69
CA ILE A 505 2.24 5.76 -19.50
C ILE A 505 3.25 6.37 -20.48
N PRO A 506 2.83 7.23 -21.43
CA PRO A 506 3.73 7.76 -22.45
C PRO A 506 4.70 8.77 -21.84
N VAL A 507 5.99 8.57 -22.10
CA VAL A 507 7.08 9.45 -21.63
C VAL A 507 8.08 9.81 -22.74
N ASP A 508 7.72 9.55 -24.01
CA ASP A 508 8.56 9.88 -25.18
C ASP A 508 8.73 11.39 -25.35
N ASP A 509 7.80 12.18 -24.81
CA ASP A 509 7.87 13.64 -24.69
C ASP A 509 8.82 14.12 -23.58
N LYS A 510 9.46 13.18 -22.86
CA LYS A 510 10.36 13.43 -21.72
C LYS A 510 9.67 14.07 -20.50
N ILE A 511 8.35 13.98 -20.42
CA ILE A 511 7.57 14.50 -19.29
C ILE A 511 7.08 13.32 -18.46
N GLY A 512 7.54 13.22 -17.21
CA GLY A 512 7.00 12.28 -16.23
C GLY A 512 5.54 12.61 -15.90
N LYS A 513 4.68 11.60 -15.81
CA LYS A 513 3.23 11.78 -15.60
C LYS A 513 2.75 10.94 -14.42
N GLU A 514 2.14 11.60 -13.46
CA GLU A 514 1.54 10.99 -12.27
C GLU A 514 0.02 11.05 -12.38
N ILE A 515 -0.57 9.95 -12.85
CA ILE A 515 -1.98 9.86 -13.20
C ILE A 515 -2.84 9.74 -11.93
N ILE A 516 -3.93 10.50 -11.87
CA ILE A 516 -4.89 10.49 -10.78
C ILE A 516 -6.30 10.18 -11.29
N SER A 517 -7.11 9.57 -10.43
CA SER A 517 -8.57 9.55 -10.57
C SER A 517 -9.14 10.57 -9.58
N ARG A 518 -9.63 11.69 -10.11
CA ARG A 518 -10.16 12.81 -9.33
C ARG A 518 -11.67 12.70 -9.21
N TRP A 519 -12.15 12.89 -7.99
CA TRP A 519 -13.57 12.91 -7.67
C TRP A 519 -14.00 14.33 -7.28
N GLU A 520 -15.11 14.78 -7.85
CA GLU A 520 -15.69 16.09 -7.55
C GLU A 520 -17.12 15.95 -7.05
N THR A 521 -17.45 16.76 -6.05
CA THR A 521 -18.76 16.78 -5.42
C THR A 521 -19.07 18.17 -4.88
N ASN A 522 -20.36 18.44 -4.62
CA ASN A 522 -20.85 19.66 -4.01
C ASN A 522 -20.94 19.59 -2.47
N LEU A 523 -20.34 18.58 -1.85
CA LEU A 523 -20.24 18.45 -0.39
C LEU A 523 -19.36 19.55 0.21
N THR A 524 -19.85 20.15 1.31
CA THR A 524 -19.08 21.16 2.05
C THR A 524 -18.26 20.49 3.16
N THR A 525 -17.01 20.12 2.82
CA THR A 525 -16.12 19.39 3.74
C THR A 525 -15.26 20.29 4.62
N ASN A 526 -15.17 21.59 4.31
CA ASN A 526 -14.28 22.56 4.97
C ASN A 526 -12.80 22.12 5.02
N GLY A 527 -12.36 21.39 3.99
CA GLY A 527 -10.99 20.88 3.89
C GLY A 527 -10.72 19.62 4.73
N LEU A 528 -11.72 19.06 5.40
CA LEU A 528 -11.62 17.82 6.16
C LEU A 528 -11.83 16.59 5.25
N PHE A 529 -11.02 15.57 5.49
CA PHE A 529 -11.12 14.26 4.85
C PHE A 529 -10.55 13.19 5.79
N TYR A 530 -10.74 11.92 5.46
CA TYR A 530 -10.36 10.82 6.34
C TYR A 530 -9.63 9.76 5.56
N THR A 531 -8.48 9.29 6.04
CA THR A 531 -7.75 8.17 5.42
C THR A 531 -7.50 7.07 6.42
N ASP A 532 -7.49 5.83 5.95
CA ASP A 532 -7.24 4.70 6.83
C ASP A 532 -5.77 4.58 7.26
N ALA A 533 -5.55 4.19 8.51
CA ALA A 533 -4.24 3.78 9.02
C ALA A 533 -4.08 2.26 8.85
N ASN A 534 -3.32 1.84 7.84
CA ASN A 534 -3.00 0.43 7.55
C ASN A 534 -4.23 -0.50 7.45
N GLY A 535 -5.32 -0.04 6.86
CA GLY A 535 -6.55 -0.84 6.72
C GLY A 535 -7.47 -0.83 7.95
N ARG A 536 -7.13 -0.08 9.01
CA ARG A 536 -7.82 -0.12 10.30
C ARG A 536 -8.65 1.14 10.57
N GLN A 537 -8.17 2.01 11.46
CA GLN A 537 -8.87 3.20 11.90
C GLN A 537 -8.83 4.28 10.81
N LEU A 538 -9.91 5.06 10.66
CA LEU A 538 -9.92 6.27 9.84
C LEU A 538 -9.36 7.44 10.66
N LEU A 539 -8.30 8.06 10.19
CA LEU A 539 -7.72 9.26 10.78
C LEU A 539 -8.26 10.51 10.09
N GLU A 540 -8.66 11.51 10.87
CA GLU A 540 -9.06 12.81 10.35
C GLU A 540 -7.84 13.56 9.81
N ARG A 541 -7.99 14.09 8.60
CA ARG A 541 -7.01 14.91 7.88
C ARG A 541 -7.64 16.25 7.57
N LYS A 542 -6.81 17.28 7.56
CA LYS A 542 -7.20 18.63 7.16
C LYS A 542 -6.17 19.18 6.19
N ARG A 543 -6.66 19.67 5.06
CA ARG A 543 -5.82 20.30 4.03
C ARG A 543 -5.04 21.47 4.63
N ASP A 544 -3.76 21.56 4.29
CA ASP A 544 -2.84 22.63 4.71
C ASP A 544 -2.74 22.81 6.23
N PHE A 545 -2.92 21.71 6.97
CA PHE A 545 -2.92 21.74 8.43
C PHE A 545 -2.12 20.58 9.01
N ARG A 546 -1.49 20.86 10.17
CA ARG A 546 -0.82 19.88 11.02
C ARG A 546 -1.23 20.15 12.46
N PRO A 547 -1.61 19.12 13.24
CA PRO A 547 -2.08 19.33 14.61
C PRO A 547 -0.93 19.65 15.57
N THR A 548 0.31 19.24 15.25
CA THR A 548 1.45 19.38 16.17
C THR A 548 2.27 20.65 15.94
N TRP A 549 2.38 21.18 14.72
CA TRP A 549 3.16 22.38 14.41
C TRP A 549 2.42 23.32 13.44
N LYS A 550 2.89 24.57 13.33
CA LYS A 550 2.39 25.52 12.34
C LYS A 550 3.01 25.17 10.99
N LEU A 551 2.22 24.61 10.07
CA LEU A 551 2.68 24.24 8.74
C LEU A 551 3.06 25.49 7.94
N THR A 552 4.26 25.47 7.36
CA THR A 552 4.63 26.35 6.23
C THR A 552 4.34 25.58 4.95
N VAL A 553 3.41 26.08 4.13
CA VAL A 553 3.00 25.39 2.90
C VAL A 553 4.03 25.69 1.81
N ASN A 554 4.92 24.72 1.58
CA ASN A 554 5.92 24.77 0.50
C ASN A 554 5.49 23.97 -0.75
N GLU A 555 4.53 23.05 -0.58
CA GLU A 555 3.99 22.18 -1.63
C GLU A 555 2.48 21.99 -1.37
N GLU A 556 1.64 22.72 -2.10
CA GLU A 556 0.18 22.73 -1.88
C GLU A 556 -0.46 21.37 -2.21
N ILE A 557 0.15 20.62 -3.11
CA ILE A 557 -0.35 19.31 -3.54
C ILE A 557 0.30 18.19 -2.72
N ALA A 558 1.63 18.02 -2.82
CA ALA A 558 2.33 16.87 -2.25
C ALA A 558 2.24 16.79 -0.72
N GLY A 559 2.15 17.92 -0.04
CA GLY A 559 1.97 18.01 1.42
C GLY A 559 0.58 17.59 1.92
N ASN A 560 -0.37 17.33 1.02
CA ASN A 560 -1.74 16.92 1.34
C ASN A 560 -2.08 15.49 0.89
N TYR A 561 -1.11 14.76 0.32
CA TYR A 561 -1.26 13.33 0.04
C TYR A 561 -1.01 12.50 1.31
N TYR A 562 -1.82 11.46 1.49
CA TYR A 562 -1.74 10.51 2.60
C TYR A 562 -1.85 9.08 2.06
N PRO A 563 -1.29 8.08 2.75
CA PRO A 563 -1.45 6.70 2.34
C PRO A 563 -2.91 6.26 2.46
N VAL A 564 -3.39 5.50 1.48
CA VAL A 564 -4.72 4.87 1.47
C VAL A 564 -4.52 3.39 1.19
N ASN A 565 -4.62 2.55 2.23
CA ASN A 565 -4.46 1.10 2.09
C ASN A 565 -5.80 0.39 1.82
N SER A 566 -6.90 1.00 2.27
CA SER A 566 -8.24 0.44 2.14
C SER A 566 -9.33 1.44 1.77
N ARG A 567 -9.35 2.65 2.35
CA ARG A 567 -10.44 3.61 2.15
C ARG A 567 -10.05 5.04 2.50
N ILE A 568 -10.62 5.96 1.74
CA ILE A 568 -10.61 7.40 1.97
C ILE A 568 -12.06 7.87 2.06
N ALA A 569 -12.35 8.92 2.83
CA ALA A 569 -13.71 9.46 2.90
C ALA A 569 -13.73 10.97 3.05
N ILE A 570 -14.83 11.59 2.63
CA ILE A 570 -15.18 12.97 2.93
C ILE A 570 -16.59 13.03 3.48
N LYS A 571 -16.87 14.03 4.33
CA LYS A 571 -18.17 14.19 5.00
C LYS A 571 -18.66 15.62 4.90
N ASP A 572 -19.94 15.78 4.64
CA ASP A 572 -20.69 17.02 4.88
C ASP A 572 -21.62 16.80 6.06
N VAL A 573 -21.22 17.35 7.22
CA VAL A 573 -21.93 17.17 8.49
C VAL A 573 -23.31 17.84 8.46
N LYS A 574 -23.48 18.93 7.72
CA LYS A 574 -24.78 19.62 7.63
C LYS A 574 -25.78 18.83 6.81
N GLN A 575 -25.27 18.15 5.80
CA GLN A 575 -26.05 17.34 4.87
C GLN A 575 -26.27 15.90 5.34
N ASP A 576 -25.56 15.46 6.38
CA ASP A 576 -25.47 14.07 6.86
C ASP A 576 -25.10 13.08 5.73
N ILE A 577 -24.11 13.48 4.91
CA ILE A 577 -23.64 12.67 3.78
C ILE A 577 -22.15 12.40 3.93
N GLN A 578 -21.79 11.14 3.71
CA GLN A 578 -20.41 10.67 3.59
C GLN A 578 -20.21 10.04 2.21
N MET A 579 -19.13 10.43 1.55
CA MET A 579 -18.60 9.76 0.37
C MET A 579 -17.37 8.96 0.80
N THR A 580 -17.26 7.70 0.38
CA THR A 580 -16.18 6.77 0.75
C THR A 580 -15.72 5.99 -0.47
#